data_AF-A0A534ALN0-F1
#
_entry.id   AF-A0A534ALN0-F1
#
_cell.length_a   1.000
_cell.length_b   1.000
_cell.length_c   1.000
_cell.angle_alpha   90.00
_cell.angle_beta   90.00
_cell.angle_gamma   90.00
#
_symmetry.space_group_name_H-M   'P 1'
#
loop_
_entity.id
_entity.type
_entity.pdbx_description
1 polymer ?
#
loop_
_entity_poly.entity_id
_entity_poly.type
_entity_poly.pdbx_seq_one_letter_code
_entity_poly.pdbx_strand_id
1 'polypeptide(L)' 'MFTGIVSAVGRVARVTRNGGKGRGRGKGEEEDGLVLTIRAPFRGLKPGESIAVNGACLTVERVVKGGFTVHVVETTEG' A
#
# COMPACT_ATOMS: atom_id res chain seq x y z
N MET A 1 10.25 7.72 -9.64
CA MET A 1 10.38 7.07 -10.96
C MET A 1 11.13 5.75 -10.78
N PHE A 2 10.75 4.68 -11.50
CA PHE A 2 11.32 3.34 -11.35
C PHE A 2 12.02 2.90 -12.63
N THR A 3 13.04 2.05 -12.53
CA THR A 3 13.80 1.52 -13.69
C THR A 3 13.16 0.29 -14.33
N GLY A 4 12.19 -0.33 -13.66
CA GLY A 4 11.63 -1.63 -14.07
C GLY A 4 12.44 -2.85 -13.62
N ILE A 5 13.62 -2.66 -13.02
CA ILE A 5 14.42 -3.76 -12.46
C ILE A 5 13.89 -4.06 -11.05
N VAL A 6 13.42 -5.29 -10.82
CA VAL A 6 12.93 -5.74 -9.52
C VAL A 6 14.11 -5.84 -8.53
N SER A 7 14.08 -5.04 -7.47
CA SER A 7 15.16 -4.95 -6.48
C SER A 7 15.04 -5.97 -5.34
N ALA A 8 13.83 -6.46 -5.05
CA ALA A 8 13.56 -7.49 -4.07
C ALA A 8 12.22 -8.17 -4.32
N VAL A 9 12.07 -9.39 -3.80
CA VAL A 9 10.78 -10.09 -3.72
C VAL A 9 10.31 -10.09 -2.26
N GLY A 10 9.10 -9.60 -2.04
CA GLY A 10 8.43 -9.58 -0.73
C GLY A 10 7.31 -10.61 -0.63
N ARG A 11 6.57 -10.57 0.47
CA ARG A 11 5.36 -11.37 0.71
C ARG A 11 4.26 -10.50 1.29
N VAL A 12 3.06 -10.57 0.71
CA VAL A 12 1.85 -10.01 1.34
C VAL A 12 1.56 -10.83 2.60
N ALA A 13 1.66 -10.18 3.76
CA ALA A 13 1.44 -10.81 5.05
C ALA A 13 0.01 -10.60 5.58
N ARG A 14 -0.66 -9.54 5.15
CA ARG A 14 -2.05 -9.24 5.50
C ARG A 14 -2.68 -8.32 4.46
N VAL A 15 -3.97 -8.52 4.24
CA VAL A 15 -4.86 -7.66 3.46
C VAL A 15 -6.04 -7.31 4.35
N THR A 16 -6.36 -6.03 4.50
CA THR A 16 -7.55 -5.56 5.23
C THR A 16 -8.29 -4.54 4.39
N ARG A 17 -9.62 -4.62 4.37
CA ARG A 17 -10.43 -3.56 3.76
C ARG A 17 -10.46 -2.35 4.68
N ASN A 18 -10.25 -1.18 4.12
CA ASN A 18 -10.64 0.07 4.76
C ASN A 18 -12.15 0.16 4.56
N GLY A 19 -12.92 -0.09 5.62
CA GLY A 19 -14.36 -0.26 5.48
C GLY A 19 -15.08 1.09 5.40
N GLY A 20 -15.63 1.43 4.23
CA GLY A 20 -16.70 2.41 4.13
C GLY A 20 -17.99 1.89 4.78
N LYS A 21 -18.19 2.16 6.07
CA LYS A 21 -19.54 2.10 6.66
C LYS A 21 -20.27 3.39 6.29
N GLY A 22 -20.88 3.44 5.11
CA GLY A 22 -21.79 4.55 4.82
C GLY A 22 -22.27 4.67 3.39
N ARG A 23 -23.43 4.08 3.09
CA ARG A 23 -24.33 4.65 2.09
C ARG A 23 -24.75 6.05 2.55
N GLY A 24 -23.99 7.08 2.21
CA GLY A 24 -24.31 8.45 2.60
C GLY A 24 -23.45 9.47 1.86
N ARG A 25 -24.04 10.14 0.87
CA ARG A 25 -23.47 11.35 0.25
C ARG A 25 -23.22 12.41 1.33
N GLY A 26 -21.97 12.54 1.79
CA GLY A 26 -21.63 13.51 2.83
C GLY A 26 -20.13 13.61 3.10
N LYS A 27 -19.43 14.41 2.29
CA LYS A 27 -18.21 15.19 2.59
C LYS A 27 -17.19 14.55 3.57
N GLY A 28 -16.31 13.72 3.01
CA GLY A 28 -15.08 13.22 3.62
C GLY A 28 -14.58 12.05 2.78
N GLU A 29 -13.41 12.17 2.16
CA GLU A 29 -12.83 11.23 1.20
C GLU A 29 -12.44 9.90 1.87
N GLU A 30 -13.42 9.09 2.25
CA GLU A 30 -13.21 7.67 2.53
C GLU A 30 -13.37 6.92 1.21
N GLU A 31 -12.31 6.92 0.40
CA GLU A 31 -12.24 6.03 -0.77
C GLU A 31 -12.15 4.58 -0.26
N ASP A 32 -13.11 3.75 -0.65
CA ASP A 32 -13.05 2.30 -0.42
C ASP A 32 -11.73 1.76 -1.00
N GLY A 33 -11.05 0.91 -0.23
CA GLY A 33 -9.73 0.42 -0.60
C GLY A 33 -9.20 -0.71 0.29
N LEU A 34 -8.01 -1.21 -0.07
CA LEU A 34 -7.25 -2.18 0.70
C LEU A 34 -6.05 -1.55 1.40
N VAL A 35 -5.81 -1.99 2.63
CA VAL A 35 -4.53 -1.81 3.30
C VAL A 35 -3.76 -3.12 3.21
N LEU A 36 -2.60 -3.08 2.58
CA LEU A 36 -1.69 -4.22 2.47
C LEU A 36 -0.56 -4.08 3.49
N THR A 37 -0.24 -5.17 4.20
CA THR A 37 1.02 -5.30 4.94
C THR A 37 1.95 -6.21 4.16
N ILE A 38 3.10 -5.68 3.75
CA ILE A 38 4.07 -6.39 2.91
C ILE A 38 5.36 -6.58 3.69
N ARG A 39 5.83 -7.83 3.80
CA ARG A 39 7.17 -8.15 4.31
C ARG A 39 8.16 -8.07 3.17
N ALA A 40 9.25 -7.34 3.37
CA ALA A 40 10.28 -7.13 2.36
C ALA A 40 11.63 -6.85 3.03
N PRO A 41 12.76 -7.20 2.38
CA PRO A 41 14.10 -7.06 2.96
C PRO A 41 14.68 -5.63 2.86
N PHE A 42 13.82 -4.61 2.72
CA PHE A 42 14.26 -3.22 2.63
C PHE A 42 14.71 -2.69 4.00
N ARG A 43 15.76 -1.85 4.00
CA ARG A 43 16.31 -1.19 5.19
C ARG A 43 16.20 0.31 5.03
N GLY A 44 15.95 1.00 6.15
CA GLY A 44 15.91 2.46 6.17
C GLY A 44 14.69 3.08 5.49
N LEU A 45 13.63 2.30 5.24
CA LEU A 45 12.36 2.81 4.71
C LEU A 45 11.80 3.93 5.58
N LYS A 46 11.15 4.90 4.93
CA LYS A 46 10.44 5.99 5.58
C LYS A 46 9.00 6.09 5.06
N PRO A 47 8.05 6.55 5.90
CA PRO A 47 6.74 6.96 5.43
C PRO A 47 6.83 7.99 4.31
N GLY A 48 5.98 7.88 3.29
CA GLY A 48 5.96 8.73 2.11
C GLY A 48 6.85 8.23 0.96
N GLU A 49 7.73 7.24 1.17
CA GLU A 49 8.51 6.66 0.08
C GLU A 49 7.63 5.90 -0.91
N SER A 50 7.96 5.99 -2.20
CA SER A 50 7.27 5.25 -3.25
C SER A 50 7.95 3.90 -3.49
N ILE A 51 7.20 2.81 -3.38
CA ILE A 51 7.64 1.45 -3.70
C ILE A 51 6.73 0.89 -4.79
N ALA A 52 7.32 0.42 -5.88
CA ALA A 52 6.59 -0.31 -6.90
C ALA A 52 6.34 -1.76 -6.43
N VAL A 53 5.08 -2.16 -6.30
CA VAL A 53 4.66 -3.53 -5.98
C VAL A 53 4.03 -4.13 -7.23
N ASN A 54 4.70 -5.10 -7.86
CA ASN A 54 4.29 -5.65 -9.17
C ASN A 54 4.00 -4.57 -10.23
N GLY A 55 4.75 -3.46 -10.21
CA GLY A 55 4.59 -2.35 -11.15
C GLY A 55 3.63 -1.24 -10.68
N ALA A 56 2.77 -1.50 -9.69
CA ALA A 56 1.92 -0.47 -9.09
C ALA A 56 2.74 0.42 -8.16
N CYS A 57 2.79 1.72 -8.42
CA CYS A 57 3.46 2.68 -7.55
C CYS A 57 2.60 2.93 -6.30
N LEU A 58 3.06 2.48 -5.13
CA LEU A 58 2.36 2.64 -3.87
C LEU A 58 3.20 3.45 -2.89
N THR A 59 2.54 4.27 -2.08
CA THR A 59 3.19 5.10 -1.06
C THR A 59 3.22 4.37 0.27
N VAL A 60 4.40 4.29 0.89
CA VAL A 60 4.57 3.73 2.22
C VAL A 60 3.80 4.58 3.23
N GLU A 61 2.77 4.00 3.82
CA GLU A 61 1.98 4.65 4.87
C GLU A 61 2.66 4.50 6.23
N ARG A 62 3.06 3.27 6.59
CA ARG A 62 3.79 2.99 7.84
C ARG A 62 4.89 1.97 7.60
N VAL A 63 5.98 2.13 8.34
CA VAL A 63 7.04 1.11 8.42
C VAL A 63 6.72 0.18 9.59
N VAL A 64 6.81 -1.12 9.36
CA VAL A 64 6.61 -2.14 10.40
C VAL A 64 7.86 -3.02 10.49
N LYS A 65 7.96 -3.85 11.53
CA LYS A 65 9.10 -4.76 11.69
C LYS A 65 9.25 -5.64 10.44
N GLY A 66 10.34 -5.49 9.67
CA GLY A 66 10.63 -6.29 8.48
C GLY A 66 9.65 -6.09 7.31
N GLY A 67 9.02 -4.92 7.21
CA GLY A 67 8.06 -4.63 6.16
C GLY A 67 7.47 -3.23 6.21
N PHE A 68 6.39 -3.02 5.49
CA PHE A 68 5.68 -1.75 5.42
C PHE A 68 4.19 -1.95 5.12
N THR A 69 3.38 -0.91 5.35
CA THR A 69 1.98 -0.86 4.93
C THR A 69 1.78 0.16 3.82
N VAL A 70 0.80 -0.11 2.96
CA VAL A 70 0.37 0.76 1.86
C VAL A 70 -1.14 0.75 1.77
N HIS A 71 -1.71 1.86 1.29
CA HIS A 71 -3.09 1.95 0.85
C HIS A 71 -3.15 1.68 -0.66
N VAL A 72 -4.15 0.89 -1.05
CA VAL A 72 -4.52 0.61 -2.44
C VAL A 72 -5.95 1.09 -2.57
N VAL A 73 -6.17 2.12 -3.37
CA VAL A 73 -7.52 2.63 -3.66
C VAL A 73 -8.18 1.76 -4.73
N GLU A 74 -9.51 1.77 -4.81
CA GLU A 74 -10.28 0.94 -5.75
C GLU A 74 -9.75 1.00 -7.20
N THR A 75 -9.35 2.17 -7.69
CA THR A 75 -8.81 2.33 -9.05
C THR A 75 -7.45 1.65 -9.28
N THR A 76 -6.78 1.23 -8.21
CA THR A 76 -5.48 0.53 -8.23
C THR A 76 -5.61 -0.96 -7.93
N GLU A 77 -6.79 -1.45 -7.51
CA GLU A 77 -7.01 -2.87 -7.15
C GLU A 77 -7.14 -3.82 -8.35
N GLY A 78 -7.41 -3.28 -9.55
CA GLY A 78 -7.77 -4.02 -10.77
C GLY A 78 -6.67 -4.83 -11.44
#